data_AF-A0A2G5QIS7-F1
#
_entry.id   AF-A0A2G5QIS7-F1
#
_cell.length_a   1.000
_cell.length_b   1.000
_cell.length_c   1.000
_cell.angle_alpha   90.00
_cell.angle_beta   90.00
_cell.angle_gamma   90.00
#
_symmetry.space_group_name_H-M   'P 1'
#
loop_
_entity.id
_entity.type
_entity.pdbx_description
1 polymer ?
#
loop_
_entity_poly.entity_id
_entity_poly.type
_entity_poly.pdbx_seq_one_letter_code
_entity_poly.pdbx_strand_id
1 'polypeptide(L)'
;MRRTLPLALSALMAFSIAATATTVHAQMGPGGGQGGGGADDDGGAAKKKKRDEEWNQPKAPLQQLRNAGPCPYVKVLYDASRYVEFKDGKEAANQAGFTGEIQSISSGCAYKGLEPIKIRIEALFQLGRGPKAEGEKHVYRYWVAVTERNQSVIAKEYFDLPVTFAAGQDRAYATDTIEQITIPRADDKVSGSNFEVLLGFDVTPEMAAFNRDGKRFRVNAGQTVQAQQAGQAGNTTKQ
;
A
#
# COMPACT_ATOMS: atom_id res chain seq x y z
N MET A 1 -44.19 -23.08 -17.98
CA MET A 1 -45.57 -22.67 -17.64
C MET A 1 -45.54 -21.23 -17.19
N ARG A 2 -46.13 -20.34 -17.99
CA ARG A 2 -46.40 -18.94 -17.65
C ARG A 2 -47.59 -18.91 -16.70
N ARG A 3 -47.52 -18.16 -15.60
CA ARG A 3 -48.72 -17.77 -14.86
C ARG A 3 -48.72 -16.28 -14.57
N THR A 4 -49.69 -15.68 -15.23
CA THR A 4 -50.24 -14.33 -15.23
C THR A 4 -51.08 -14.06 -13.97
N LEU A 5 -50.96 -12.84 -13.42
CA LEU A 5 -51.95 -11.91 -12.83
C LEU A 5 -53.36 -12.43 -12.43
N PRO A 6 -53.96 -11.91 -11.32
CA PRO A 6 -54.69 -10.62 -11.43
C PRO A 6 -54.68 -9.66 -10.22
N LEU A 7 -55.01 -8.42 -10.56
CA LEU A 7 -55.36 -7.26 -9.73
C LEU A 7 -56.73 -7.39 -9.05
N ALA A 8 -56.89 -6.70 -7.90
CA ALA A 8 -58.07 -5.91 -7.45
C ALA A 8 -57.86 -5.52 -5.96
N LEU A 9 -58.39 -4.45 -5.36
CA LEU A 9 -58.81 -3.08 -5.72
C LEU A 9 -59.16 -2.39 -4.37
N SER A 10 -59.01 -1.06 -4.28
CA SER A 10 -59.57 -0.14 -3.24
C SER A 10 -58.81 -0.05 -1.89
N ALA A 11 -58.61 1.11 -1.26
CA ALA A 11 -59.43 2.32 -1.22
C ALA A 11 -58.62 3.62 -1.00
N LEU A 12 -59.27 4.72 -1.39
CA LEU A 12 -58.85 6.12 -1.25
C LEU A 12 -58.57 6.55 0.19
N MET A 13 -57.54 7.38 0.37
CA MET A 13 -57.46 8.41 1.42
C MET A 13 -56.58 9.57 0.91
N ALA A 14 -57.13 10.77 0.93
CA ALA A 14 -56.51 12.01 0.46
C ALA A 14 -55.50 12.57 1.48
N PHE A 15 -54.36 13.08 1.02
CA PHE A 15 -53.59 14.11 1.72
C PHE A 15 -52.89 15.05 0.73
N SER A 16 -53.34 16.30 0.78
CA SER A 16 -52.65 17.59 0.60
C SER A 16 -51.48 17.73 -0.40
N ILE A 17 -51.73 18.61 -1.37
CA ILE A 17 -50.77 19.15 -2.34
C ILE A 17 -49.82 20.14 -1.65
N ALA A 18 -48.51 19.89 -1.75
CA ALA A 18 -47.50 20.93 -1.94
C ALA A 18 -46.23 20.28 -2.52
N ALA A 19 -46.01 20.47 -3.82
CA ALA A 19 -44.80 20.02 -4.50
C ALA A 19 -43.66 20.99 -4.22
N THR A 20 -42.58 20.50 -3.60
CA THR A 20 -41.26 21.14 -3.70
C THR A 20 -40.39 20.27 -4.61
N ALA A 21 -40.43 20.58 -5.90
CA ALA A 21 -39.40 20.18 -6.83
C ALA A 21 -38.15 21.01 -6.52
N THR A 22 -37.15 20.40 -5.88
CA THR A 22 -35.81 20.98 -5.76
C THR A 22 -34.92 20.47 -6.88
N THR A 23 -35.19 20.92 -8.12
CA THR A 23 -34.09 21.19 -9.04
C THR A 23 -33.39 22.44 -8.55
N VAL A 24 -32.36 22.28 -7.71
CA VAL A 24 -31.52 23.40 -7.29
C VAL A 24 -30.20 23.28 -8.03
N HIS A 25 -30.00 24.21 -8.98
CA HIS A 25 -28.68 24.53 -9.51
C HIS A 25 -27.73 24.79 -8.34
N ALA A 26 -26.61 24.06 -8.31
CA ALA A 26 -25.53 24.29 -7.36
C ALA A 26 -24.85 25.63 -7.68
N GLN A 27 -25.44 26.72 -7.18
CA GLN A 27 -24.82 28.03 -7.12
C GLN A 27 -24.25 28.18 -5.71
N MET A 28 -22.94 27.98 -5.62
CA MET A 28 -22.15 28.05 -4.39
C MET A 28 -22.14 29.49 -3.90
N GLY A 29 -23.03 29.80 -2.96
CA GLY A 29 -22.94 30.99 -2.11
C GLY A 29 -22.50 30.59 -0.72
N PRO A 30 -21.49 31.25 -0.15
CA PRO A 30 -21.39 31.39 1.29
C PRO A 30 -21.44 32.87 1.68
N GLY A 31 -22.58 33.29 2.21
CA GLY A 31 -22.65 34.28 3.29
C GLY A 31 -23.09 33.53 4.56
N GLY A 32 -22.61 33.80 5.77
CA GLY A 32 -21.65 34.77 6.26
C GLY A 32 -21.36 34.44 7.73
N GLY A 33 -20.17 34.78 8.19
CA GLY A 33 -19.78 34.84 9.60
C GLY A 33 -19.18 36.22 9.85
N GLN A 34 -19.80 36.97 10.75
CA GLN A 34 -19.76 38.42 10.88
C GLN A 34 -18.47 38.96 11.50
N GLY A 35 -17.95 40.04 10.90
CA GLY A 35 -16.83 40.88 11.38
C GLY A 35 -16.17 41.49 10.16
N GLY A 36 -16.59 42.63 9.61
CA GLY A 36 -16.89 43.89 10.27
C GLY A 36 -15.83 44.88 9.81
N GLY A 37 -16.21 45.88 8.99
CA GLY A 37 -15.35 46.98 8.59
C GLY A 37 -14.72 46.81 7.21
N GLY A 38 -14.91 47.81 6.36
CA GLY A 38 -14.35 47.86 5.01
C GLY A 38 -12.85 48.13 4.98
N ALA A 39 -12.42 48.53 3.78
CA ALA A 39 -11.08 48.94 3.38
C ALA A 39 -10.21 47.83 2.74
N ASP A 40 -9.76 48.18 1.53
CA ASP A 40 -8.48 47.81 0.92
C ASP A 40 -8.41 46.52 0.07
N ASP A 41 -8.79 46.68 -1.20
CA ASP A 41 -8.54 45.77 -2.34
C ASP A 41 -7.04 45.64 -2.71
N ASP A 42 -6.14 46.27 -1.94
CA ASP A 42 -4.70 46.29 -2.18
C ASP A 42 -3.93 45.18 -1.44
N GLY A 43 -4.47 44.66 -0.34
CA GLY A 43 -3.77 43.69 0.53
C GLY A 43 -3.73 42.25 0.00
N GLY A 44 -4.74 41.84 -0.76
CA GLY A 44 -4.84 40.48 -1.32
C GLY A 44 -3.90 40.24 -2.49
N ALA A 45 -3.81 41.22 -3.40
CA ALA A 45 -2.92 41.18 -4.56
C ALA A 45 -1.45 41.22 -4.14
N ALA A 46 -1.10 42.07 -3.17
CA ALA A 46 0.26 42.17 -2.64
C ALA A 46 0.72 40.87 -1.94
N LYS A 47 -0.15 40.23 -1.16
CA LYS A 47 0.13 38.92 -0.53
C LYS A 47 0.33 37.81 -1.56
N LYS A 48 -0.46 37.79 -2.64
CA LYS A 48 -0.29 36.83 -3.74
C LYS A 48 1.03 37.03 -4.46
N LYS A 49 1.36 38.27 -4.83
CA LYS A 49 2.62 38.61 -5.50
C LYS A 49 3.84 38.24 -4.67
N LYS A 50 3.84 38.56 -3.37
CA LYS A 50 4.93 38.20 -2.45
C LYS A 50 5.13 36.68 -2.35
N ARG A 51 4.03 35.92 -2.26
CA ARG A 51 4.08 34.46 -2.24
C ARG A 51 4.62 33.89 -3.56
N ASP A 52 4.18 34.44 -4.69
CA ASP A 52 4.65 34.00 -6.01
C ASP A 52 6.13 34.36 -6.21
N GLU A 53 6.61 35.50 -5.72
CA GLU A 53 8.04 35.85 -5.73
C GLU A 53 8.88 34.96 -4.82
N GLU A 54 8.35 34.57 -3.65
CA GLU A 54 9.05 33.73 -2.68
C GLU A 54 9.11 32.25 -3.10
N TRP A 55 8.02 31.72 -3.68
CA TRP A 55 7.85 30.29 -3.98
C TRP A 55 7.91 29.92 -5.46
N ASN A 56 7.79 30.88 -6.38
CA ASN A 56 7.82 30.65 -7.83
C ASN A 56 9.11 31.21 -8.45
N GLN A 57 10.24 30.96 -7.76
CA GLN A 57 11.55 31.34 -8.26
C GLN A 57 11.82 30.68 -9.63
N PRO A 58 12.47 31.38 -10.58
CA PRO A 58 12.87 30.78 -11.84
C PRO A 58 13.72 29.55 -11.57
N LYS A 59 13.45 28.45 -12.31
CA LYS A 59 14.13 27.16 -12.13
C LYS A 59 15.63 27.40 -12.03
N ALA A 60 16.21 27.04 -10.88
CA ALA A 60 17.65 27.12 -10.66
C ALA A 60 18.37 26.42 -11.82
N PRO A 61 19.51 26.94 -12.31
CA PRO A 61 20.30 26.34 -13.38
C PRO A 61 21.08 25.12 -12.84
N LEU A 62 20.37 24.19 -12.19
CA LEU A 62 20.91 22.90 -11.84
C LEU A 62 21.19 22.17 -13.15
N GLN A 63 22.37 21.57 -13.27
CA GLN A 63 22.63 20.63 -14.34
C GLN A 63 21.58 19.54 -14.24
N GLN A 64 20.61 19.59 -15.15
CA GLN A 64 19.55 18.63 -15.17
C GLN A 64 20.19 17.32 -15.66
N LEU A 65 20.59 16.46 -14.72
CA LEU A 65 20.86 15.04 -14.96
C LEU A 65 19.52 14.41 -15.34
N ARG A 66 19.01 14.79 -16.51
CA ARG A 66 17.82 14.21 -17.08
C ARG A 66 18.26 12.89 -17.63
N ASN A 67 17.63 11.85 -17.11
CA ASN A 67 17.66 10.57 -17.78
C ASN A 67 17.24 10.76 -19.24
N ALA A 68 17.86 10.01 -20.14
CA ALA A 68 17.48 10.06 -21.56
C ALA A 68 16.00 9.68 -21.78
N GLY A 69 15.36 9.05 -20.79
CA GLY A 69 13.92 8.83 -20.73
C GLY A 69 13.44 8.45 -19.30
N PRO A 70 12.24 7.87 -19.17
CA PRO A 70 11.68 7.46 -17.87
C PRO A 70 12.42 6.27 -17.26
N CYS A 71 12.45 6.21 -15.92
CA CYS A 71 12.98 5.05 -15.19
C CYS A 71 12.12 3.80 -15.37
N PRO A 72 12.71 2.60 -15.24
CA PRO A 72 11.97 1.36 -15.05
C PRO A 72 11.01 1.43 -13.87
N TYR A 73 9.92 0.67 -13.95
CA TYR A 73 9.02 0.51 -12.81
C TYR A 73 9.67 -0.37 -11.76
N VAL A 74 9.68 0.04 -10.51
CA VAL A 74 10.16 -0.77 -9.40
C VAL A 74 9.00 -1.09 -8.46
N LYS A 75 8.75 -2.37 -8.21
CA LYS A 75 7.59 -2.81 -7.40
C LYS A 75 7.88 -4.07 -6.59
N VAL A 76 7.07 -4.28 -5.56
CA VAL A 76 6.96 -5.56 -4.86
C VAL A 76 5.96 -6.45 -5.60
N LEU A 77 6.32 -7.70 -5.88
CA LEU A 77 5.38 -8.68 -6.41
C LEU A 77 4.41 -9.10 -5.30
N TYR A 78 3.11 -8.90 -5.49
CA TYR A 78 2.09 -9.13 -4.46
C TYR A 78 2.15 -10.53 -3.82
N ASP A 79 2.22 -11.58 -4.65
CA ASP A 79 2.30 -12.98 -4.21
C ASP A 79 3.56 -13.28 -3.38
N ALA A 80 4.60 -12.47 -3.52
CA ALA A 80 5.88 -12.59 -2.79
C ALA A 80 6.13 -11.41 -1.83
N SER A 81 5.13 -10.56 -1.58
CA SER A 81 5.26 -9.38 -0.71
C SER A 81 5.40 -9.73 0.76
N ARG A 82 4.95 -10.93 1.14
CA ARG A 82 4.90 -11.42 2.50
C ARG A 82 5.49 -12.82 2.59
N TYR A 83 6.24 -13.05 3.65
CA TYR A 83 6.76 -14.35 4.05
C TYR A 83 5.94 -14.82 5.25
N VAL A 84 5.33 -16.00 5.23
CA VAL A 84 4.53 -16.49 6.35
C VAL A 84 4.70 -17.99 6.50
N GLU A 85 5.44 -18.41 7.52
CA GLU A 85 5.53 -19.83 7.87
C GLU A 85 4.36 -20.26 8.74
N PHE A 86 3.83 -21.45 8.45
CA PHE A 86 2.82 -22.11 9.26
C PHE A 86 3.32 -23.46 9.75
N LYS A 87 3.24 -23.69 11.06
CA LYS A 87 3.49 -25.02 11.60
C LYS A 87 2.40 -25.97 11.12
N ASP A 88 2.83 -27.11 10.57
CA ASP A 88 1.97 -28.20 10.08
C ASP A 88 0.92 -27.74 9.03
N GLY A 89 1.21 -26.67 8.28
CA GLY A 89 0.30 -26.14 7.25
C GLY A 89 -0.98 -25.48 7.79
N LYS A 90 -1.06 -25.19 9.09
CA LYS A 90 -2.24 -24.59 9.73
C LYS A 90 -2.19 -23.07 9.63
N GLU A 91 -3.03 -22.49 8.78
CA GLU A 91 -3.16 -21.04 8.56
C GLU A 91 -3.82 -20.30 9.75
N ALA A 92 -3.16 -20.26 10.90
CA ALA A 92 -3.65 -19.61 12.12
C ALA A 92 -2.54 -18.81 12.82
N ALA A 93 -2.90 -17.70 13.47
CA ALA A 93 -1.93 -16.79 14.10
C ALA A 93 -1.08 -17.48 15.19
N ASN A 94 -1.68 -18.39 15.95
CA ASN A 94 -0.99 -19.18 16.96
C ASN A 94 -0.14 -20.32 16.38
N GLN A 95 -0.17 -20.53 15.07
CA GLN A 95 0.66 -21.49 14.33
C GLN A 95 1.74 -20.82 13.49
N ALA A 96 1.84 -19.48 13.54
CA ALA A 96 2.83 -18.72 12.79
C ALA A 96 4.25 -19.02 13.29
N GLY A 97 5.13 -19.38 12.35
CA GLY A 97 6.58 -19.45 12.51
C GLY A 97 7.21 -18.07 12.33
N PHE A 98 8.24 -17.96 11.48
CA PHE A 98 8.74 -16.65 11.07
C PHE A 98 7.81 -16.00 10.04
N THR A 99 7.70 -14.67 10.11
CA THR A 99 6.90 -13.89 9.17
C THR A 99 7.67 -12.67 8.68
N GLY A 100 7.30 -12.13 7.54
CA GLY A 100 7.93 -10.92 6.99
C GLY A 100 7.01 -10.20 6.01
N GLU A 101 7.19 -8.90 5.86
CA GLU A 101 6.51 -8.08 4.88
C GLU A 101 7.48 -7.01 4.36
N ILE A 102 7.51 -6.85 3.03
CA ILE A 102 8.22 -5.72 2.41
C ILE A 102 7.31 -4.49 2.57
N GLN A 103 7.66 -3.61 3.50
CA GLN A 103 6.85 -2.46 3.89
C GLN A 103 6.90 -1.33 2.85
N SER A 104 8.10 -1.05 2.34
CA SER A 104 8.30 0.01 1.37
C SER A 104 9.50 -0.26 0.48
N ILE A 105 9.46 0.38 -0.68
CA ILE A 105 10.58 0.44 -1.61
C ILE A 105 10.76 1.90 -2.02
N SER A 106 12.01 2.36 -1.98
CA SER A 106 12.46 3.57 -2.65
C SER A 106 13.43 3.20 -3.77
N SER A 107 13.38 3.91 -4.89
CA SER A 107 14.31 3.66 -6.00
C SER A 107 14.69 4.94 -6.73
N GLY A 108 15.90 4.95 -7.27
CA GLY A 108 16.40 5.97 -8.17
C GLY A 108 17.06 5.33 -9.39
N CYS A 109 16.97 5.97 -10.54
CA CYS A 109 17.68 5.51 -11.74
C CYS A 109 18.40 6.64 -12.47
N ALA A 110 19.49 6.30 -13.16
CA ALA A 110 20.29 7.21 -13.97
C ALA A 110 20.69 6.58 -15.32
N TYR A 111 20.56 7.33 -16.42
CA TYR A 111 21.12 6.95 -17.73
C TYR A 111 21.14 8.09 -18.76
N LYS A 112 22.14 8.11 -19.65
CA LYS A 112 22.24 9.09 -20.74
C LYS A 112 22.75 8.46 -22.05
N GLY A 113 22.24 8.91 -23.20
CA GLY A 113 22.77 8.50 -24.52
C GLY A 113 22.69 6.99 -24.72
N LEU A 114 23.84 6.33 -24.82
CA LEU A 114 23.96 4.86 -24.93
C LEU A 114 24.32 4.16 -23.61
N GLU A 115 24.42 4.91 -22.50
CA GLU A 115 24.74 4.32 -21.20
C GLU A 115 23.64 3.35 -20.75
N PRO A 116 24.01 2.22 -20.10
CA PRO A 116 23.07 1.34 -19.43
C PRO A 116 22.23 2.08 -18.38
N ILE A 117 21.04 1.57 -18.09
CA ILE A 117 20.24 2.06 -16.98
C ILE A 117 20.85 1.55 -15.69
N LYS A 118 21.23 2.48 -14.80
CA LYS A 118 21.67 2.16 -13.44
C LYS A 118 20.53 2.44 -12.48
N ILE A 119 20.21 1.48 -11.62
CA ILE A 119 19.12 1.59 -10.63
C ILE A 119 19.70 1.32 -9.25
N ARG A 120 19.33 2.15 -8.28
CA ARG A 120 19.52 1.92 -6.84
C ARG A 120 18.16 1.65 -6.22
N ILE A 121 18.11 0.66 -5.32
CA ILE A 121 16.89 0.30 -4.59
C ILE A 121 17.21 0.27 -3.10
N GLU A 122 16.31 0.82 -2.30
CA GLU A 122 16.28 0.65 -0.84
C GLU A 122 14.95 -0.01 -0.47
N ALA A 123 15.01 -1.14 0.23
CA ALA A 123 13.84 -1.91 0.64
C ALA A 123 13.79 -1.99 2.18
N LEU A 124 12.63 -1.65 2.74
CA LEU A 124 12.36 -1.81 4.18
C LEU A 124 11.54 -3.08 4.41
N PHE A 125 12.07 -3.94 5.27
CA PHE A 125 11.45 -5.18 5.70
C PHE A 125 10.95 -5.03 7.14
N GLN A 126 9.72 -5.45 7.39
CA GLN A 126 9.22 -5.71 8.74
C GLN A 126 9.10 -7.21 8.94
N LEU A 127 9.77 -7.70 9.96
CA LEU A 127 9.96 -9.13 10.21
C LEU A 127 9.38 -9.49 11.57
N GLY A 128 8.85 -10.71 11.67
CA GLY A 128 8.12 -11.20 12.82
C GLY A 128 8.58 -12.58 13.25
N ARG A 129 8.58 -12.82 14.55
CA ARG A 129 8.86 -14.10 15.19
C ARG A 129 7.60 -14.58 15.90
N GLY A 130 6.85 -15.46 15.24
CA GLY A 130 5.58 -15.98 15.72
C GLY A 130 5.73 -17.02 16.84
N PRO A 131 4.60 -17.45 17.45
CA PRO A 131 4.61 -18.38 18.58
C PRO A 131 5.18 -19.77 18.30
N LYS A 132 5.30 -20.15 17.01
CA LYS A 132 5.88 -21.42 16.57
C LYS A 132 7.24 -21.26 15.88
N ALA A 133 7.82 -20.06 15.88
CA ALA A 133 9.17 -19.84 15.38
C ALA A 133 10.20 -20.50 16.30
N GLU A 134 11.19 -21.16 15.70
CA GLU A 134 12.27 -21.83 16.44
C GLU A 134 13.49 -20.90 16.52
N GLY A 135 13.94 -20.62 17.74
CA GLY A 135 15.09 -19.75 18.00
C GLY A 135 14.81 -18.25 17.81
N GLU A 136 15.86 -17.46 17.90
CA GLU A 136 15.83 -15.99 17.79
C GLU A 136 16.49 -15.46 16.51
N LYS A 137 17.02 -16.35 15.66
CA LYS A 137 17.71 -16.01 14.42
C LYS A 137 17.00 -16.67 13.25
N HIS A 138 16.90 -15.94 12.14
CA HIS A 138 16.38 -16.47 10.89
C HIS A 138 17.05 -15.75 9.72
N VAL A 139 17.26 -16.46 8.62
CA VAL A 139 17.76 -15.88 7.37
C VAL A 139 16.62 -15.92 6.38
N TYR A 140 16.03 -14.76 6.13
CA TYR A 140 15.06 -14.62 5.06
C TYR A 140 15.80 -14.58 3.73
N ARG A 141 15.27 -15.23 2.71
CA ARG A 141 15.77 -15.06 1.35
C ARG A 141 14.79 -14.23 0.56
N TYR A 142 15.29 -13.26 -0.18
CA TYR A 142 14.49 -12.47 -1.11
C TYR A 142 15.19 -12.42 -2.47
N TRP A 143 14.49 -11.93 -3.48
CA TRP A 143 15.00 -11.84 -4.83
C TRP A 143 14.67 -10.49 -5.46
N VAL A 144 15.52 -10.11 -6.40
CA VAL A 144 15.31 -8.97 -7.31
C VAL A 144 15.32 -9.54 -8.73
N ALA A 145 14.29 -9.24 -9.51
CA ALA A 145 14.18 -9.65 -10.90
C ALA A 145 14.06 -8.45 -11.82
N VAL A 146 14.83 -8.43 -12.89
CA VAL A 146 14.66 -7.50 -14.02
C VAL A 146 13.85 -8.22 -15.09
N THR A 147 12.82 -7.56 -15.60
CA THR A 147 11.90 -8.10 -16.60
C THR A 147 11.74 -7.12 -17.75
N GLU A 148 11.40 -7.66 -18.92
CA GLU A 148 10.64 -6.86 -19.88
C GLU A 148 9.25 -6.63 -19.28
N ARG A 149 8.78 -5.39 -19.34
CA ARG A 149 7.56 -4.98 -18.63
C ARG A 149 6.39 -5.86 -19.02
N ASN A 150 5.80 -6.53 -18.02
CA ASN A 150 4.68 -7.47 -18.15
C ASN A 150 4.94 -8.66 -19.09
N GLN A 151 6.21 -9.03 -19.30
CA GLN A 151 6.60 -10.10 -20.21
C GLN A 151 7.57 -11.06 -19.52
N SER A 152 8.75 -11.27 -20.09
CA SER A 152 9.72 -12.27 -19.63
C SER A 152 10.71 -11.72 -18.61
N VAL A 153 11.16 -12.61 -17.73
CA VAL A 153 12.29 -12.36 -16.83
C VAL A 153 13.58 -12.34 -17.64
N ILE A 154 14.34 -11.26 -17.51
CA ILE A 154 15.67 -11.08 -18.12
C ILE A 154 16.74 -11.65 -17.19
N ALA A 155 16.67 -11.26 -15.91
CA ALA A 155 17.61 -11.68 -14.88
C ALA A 155 16.90 -11.74 -13.53
N LYS A 156 17.35 -12.65 -12.65
CA LYS A 156 16.88 -12.76 -11.27
C LYS A 156 18.04 -13.11 -10.37
N GLU A 157 18.20 -12.35 -9.30
CA GLU A 157 19.21 -12.56 -8.28
C GLU A 157 18.56 -12.75 -6.91
N TYR A 158 19.25 -13.49 -6.04
CA TYR A 158 18.79 -13.81 -4.70
C TYR A 158 19.74 -13.22 -3.66
N PHE A 159 19.16 -12.80 -2.55
CA PHE A 159 19.83 -12.13 -1.45
C PHE A 159 19.39 -12.76 -0.14
N ASP A 160 20.34 -12.89 0.78
CA ASP A 160 20.10 -13.39 2.13
C ASP A 160 20.00 -12.20 3.10
N LEU A 161 18.96 -12.20 3.93
CA LEU A 161 18.66 -11.19 4.93
C LEU A 161 18.71 -11.83 6.32
N PRO A 162 19.91 -11.96 6.92
CA PRO A 162 20.08 -12.54 8.24
C PRO A 162 19.56 -11.59 9.32
N VAL A 163 18.67 -12.07 10.16
CA VAL A 163 18.01 -11.28 11.21
C VAL A 163 18.12 -11.98 12.55
N THR A 164 18.41 -11.18 13.58
CA THR A 164 18.35 -11.61 14.98
C THR A 164 17.30 -10.78 15.70
N PHE A 165 16.33 -11.46 16.30
CA PHE A 165 15.32 -10.85 17.16
C PHE A 165 15.94 -10.63 18.54
N ALA A 166 15.92 -9.39 19.03
CA ALA A 166 16.42 -9.09 20.36
C ALA A 166 15.62 -9.82 21.46
N ALA A 167 16.24 -10.05 22.60
CA ALA A 167 15.60 -10.72 23.73
C ALA A 167 14.27 -10.04 24.10
N GLY A 168 13.20 -10.83 24.21
CA GLY A 168 11.85 -10.33 24.50
C GLY A 168 11.15 -9.62 23.34
N GLN A 169 11.78 -9.48 22.17
CA GLN A 169 11.16 -8.91 20.98
C GLN A 169 10.64 -10.01 20.04
N ASP A 170 9.51 -9.72 19.40
CA ASP A 170 8.89 -10.54 18.36
C ASP A 170 8.92 -9.87 16.98
N ARG A 171 9.50 -8.66 16.89
CA ARG A 171 9.60 -7.86 15.67
C ARG A 171 11.01 -7.36 15.45
N ALA A 172 11.38 -7.27 14.18
CA ALA A 172 12.61 -6.62 13.74
C ALA A 172 12.33 -5.83 12.45
N TYR A 173 13.06 -4.74 12.25
CA TYR A 173 13.11 -4.04 10.98
C TYR A 173 14.49 -4.23 10.38
N ALA A 174 14.54 -4.40 9.07
CA ALA A 174 15.79 -4.44 8.32
C ALA A 174 15.64 -3.60 7.06
N THR A 175 16.66 -2.81 6.76
CA THR A 175 16.75 -2.10 5.49
C THR A 175 17.87 -2.74 4.69
N ASP A 176 17.60 -3.09 3.44
CA ASP A 176 18.63 -3.53 2.51
C ASP A 176 18.70 -2.58 1.32
N THR A 177 19.92 -2.34 0.84
CA THR A 177 20.21 -1.41 -0.25
C THR A 177 20.92 -2.15 -1.38
N ILE A 178 20.26 -2.22 -2.53
CA ILE A 178 20.87 -2.67 -3.76
C ILE A 178 21.48 -1.45 -4.46
N GLU A 179 22.80 -1.35 -4.38
CA GLU A 179 23.57 -0.18 -4.82
C GLU A 179 23.51 0.06 -6.33
N GLN A 180 23.59 -1.01 -7.15
CA GLN A 180 23.58 -0.86 -8.61
C GLN A 180 23.04 -2.09 -9.34
N ILE A 181 21.83 -1.98 -9.89
CA ILE A 181 21.31 -2.88 -10.92
C ILE A 181 21.61 -2.23 -12.27
N THR A 182 22.22 -2.98 -13.19
CA THR A 182 22.60 -2.48 -14.52
C THR A 182 21.78 -3.15 -15.60
N ILE A 183 20.97 -2.38 -16.33
CA ILE A 183 20.18 -2.87 -17.47
C ILE A 183 20.82 -2.37 -18.76
N PRO A 184 21.46 -3.24 -19.55
CA PRO A 184 22.02 -2.84 -20.84
C PRO A 184 20.89 -2.43 -21.79
N ARG A 185 21.13 -1.35 -22.54
CA ARG A 185 20.22 -0.89 -23.59
C ARG A 185 20.83 -1.20 -24.95
N ALA A 186 20.01 -1.68 -25.88
CA ALA A 186 20.45 -1.96 -27.24
C ALA A 186 20.87 -0.68 -27.96
N ASP A 187 20.11 0.40 -27.79
CA ASP A 187 20.40 1.73 -28.30
C ASP A 187 19.74 2.83 -27.42
N ASP A 188 19.90 4.10 -27.82
CA ASP A 188 19.40 5.25 -27.08
C ASP A 188 17.87 5.41 -27.14
N LYS A 189 17.18 4.71 -28.05
CA LYS A 189 15.72 4.72 -28.19
C LYS A 189 15.04 3.74 -27.23
N VAL A 190 15.79 2.79 -26.66
CA VAL A 190 15.26 1.89 -25.62
C VAL A 190 14.96 2.70 -24.36
N SER A 191 13.66 2.81 -24.06
CA SER A 191 13.17 3.51 -22.87
C SER A 191 13.27 2.63 -21.63
N GLY A 192 13.62 3.24 -20.49
CA GLY A 192 13.57 2.55 -19.20
C GLY A 192 12.17 2.03 -18.84
N SER A 193 11.11 2.68 -19.33
CA SER A 193 9.72 2.23 -19.15
C SER A 193 9.41 0.87 -19.77
N ASN A 194 10.28 0.34 -20.63
CA ASN A 194 10.14 -0.99 -21.21
C ASN A 194 10.55 -2.09 -20.22
N PHE A 195 11.19 -1.72 -19.11
CA PHE A 195 11.63 -2.64 -18.08
C PHE A 195 10.83 -2.48 -16.80
N GLU A 196 10.75 -3.57 -16.04
CA GLU A 196 10.25 -3.59 -14.67
C GLU A 196 11.22 -4.35 -13.77
N VAL A 197 11.49 -3.81 -12.60
CA VAL A 197 12.25 -4.44 -11.53
C VAL A 197 11.29 -4.87 -10.43
N LEU A 198 11.26 -6.16 -10.15
CA LEU A 198 10.38 -6.77 -9.16
C LEU A 198 11.20 -7.25 -7.97
N LEU A 199 10.69 -6.99 -6.76
CA LEU A 199 11.20 -7.54 -5.52
C LEU A 199 10.17 -8.48 -4.89
N GLY A 200 10.65 -9.52 -4.21
CA GLY A 200 9.82 -10.41 -3.42
C GLY A 200 10.63 -11.34 -2.54
N PHE A 201 10.01 -11.85 -1.48
CA PHE A 201 10.57 -12.96 -0.72
C PHE A 201 10.65 -14.23 -1.59
N ASP A 202 11.60 -15.10 -1.28
CA ASP A 202 11.64 -16.46 -1.82
C ASP A 202 10.61 -17.32 -1.06
N VAL A 203 9.37 -17.26 -1.54
CA VAL A 203 8.21 -17.88 -0.91
C VAL A 203 7.90 -19.24 -1.52
N THR A 204 7.33 -20.14 -0.72
CA THR A 204 6.80 -21.41 -1.24
C THR A 204 5.52 -21.19 -2.06
N PRO A 205 5.10 -22.14 -2.90
CA PRO A 205 3.81 -22.06 -3.60
C PRO A 205 2.61 -21.84 -2.67
N GLU A 206 2.63 -22.45 -1.48
CA GLU A 206 1.57 -22.32 -0.48
C GLU A 206 1.54 -20.91 0.12
N MET A 207 2.71 -20.33 0.41
CA MET A 207 2.82 -18.93 0.84
C MET A 207 2.32 -17.98 -0.25
N ALA A 208 2.69 -18.22 -1.51
CA ALA A 208 2.23 -17.41 -2.64
C ALA A 208 0.70 -17.48 -2.81
N ALA A 209 0.10 -18.66 -2.65
CA ALA A 209 -1.35 -18.84 -2.67
C ALA A 209 -2.03 -18.11 -1.49
N PHE A 210 -1.51 -18.26 -0.27
CA PHE A 210 -1.98 -17.53 0.90
C PHE A 210 -1.96 -16.01 0.68
N ASN A 211 -0.89 -15.52 0.05
CA ASN A 211 -0.72 -14.11 -0.26
C ASN A 211 -1.74 -13.63 -1.29
N ARG A 212 -1.90 -14.37 -2.38
CA ARG A 212 -2.83 -14.10 -3.47
C ARG A 212 -4.29 -14.02 -3.02
N ASP A 213 -4.67 -14.88 -2.07
CA ASP A 213 -6.02 -14.87 -1.48
C ASP A 213 -6.29 -13.67 -0.57
N GLY A 214 -5.28 -12.82 -0.31
CA GLY A 214 -5.41 -11.65 0.56
C GLY A 214 -5.65 -12.03 2.03
N LYS A 215 -5.37 -13.29 2.41
CA LYS A 215 -5.55 -13.77 3.77
C LYS A 215 -4.65 -12.96 4.72
N ARG A 216 -5.20 -12.60 5.87
CA ARG A 216 -4.50 -11.91 6.96
C ARG A 216 -4.95 -12.49 8.28
N PHE A 217 -4.05 -12.50 9.26
CA PHE A 217 -4.42 -12.85 10.62
C PHE A 217 -5.52 -11.90 11.09
N ARG A 218 -6.75 -12.40 11.20
CA ARG A 218 -7.83 -11.68 11.86
C ARG A 218 -7.52 -11.76 13.35
N VAL A 219 -6.97 -10.69 13.92
CA VAL A 219 -7.02 -10.51 15.36
C VAL A 219 -8.51 -10.46 15.69
N ASN A 220 -9.04 -11.46 16.41
CA ASN A 220 -10.41 -11.44 16.90
C ASN A 220 -10.52 -10.35 17.99
N ALA A 221 -10.47 -9.08 17.60
CA ALA A 221 -10.55 -7.91 18.46
C ALA A 221 -11.98 -7.66 19.00
N GLY A 222 -12.74 -8.74 19.27
CA GLY A 222 -14.12 -8.67 19.75
C GLY A 222 -14.66 -9.92 20.43
N GLN A 223 -13.94 -11.06 20.42
CA GLN A 223 -14.44 -12.30 21.04
C GLN A 223 -14.03 -12.48 22.51
N THR A 224 -13.05 -11.72 23.01
CA THR A 224 -12.66 -11.78 24.44
C THR A 224 -13.68 -11.13 25.37
N VAL A 225 -14.48 -10.17 24.89
CA VAL A 225 -15.48 -9.47 25.73
C VAL A 225 -16.70 -10.37 26.02
N GLN A 226 -17.10 -11.23 25.08
CA GLN A 226 -18.25 -12.13 25.26
C GLN A 226 -17.94 -13.31 26.18
N ALA A 227 -16.69 -13.77 26.25
CA ALA A 227 -16.29 -14.86 27.15
C ALA A 227 -16.22 -14.41 28.62
N GLN A 228 -15.88 -13.15 28.91
CA GLN A 228 -15.88 -12.62 30.29
C GLN A 228 -17.29 -12.28 30.81
N GLN A 229 -18.22 -11.86 29.93
CA GLN A 229 -19.60 -11.58 30.34
C GLN A 229 -20.43 -12.86 30.57
N ALA A 230 -20.13 -13.96 29.86
CA ALA A 230 -20.81 -15.24 30.09
C ALA A 230 -20.36 -15.95 31.39
N GLY A 231 -19.15 -15.65 31.91
CA GLY A 231 -18.62 -16.24 33.14
C GLY A 231 -19.12 -15.60 34.45
N GLN A 232 -19.62 -14.36 34.39
CA GLN A 232 -20.12 -13.65 35.59
C GLN A 232 -21.62 -13.84 35.85
N ALA A 233 -22.40 -14.28 34.85
CA ALA A 233 -23.85 -14.48 35.00
C ALA A 233 -24.23 -15.85 35.61
N GLY A 234 -23.27 -16.75 35.81
CA GLY A 234 -23.54 -18.15 36.19
C GLY A 234 -23.45 -18.48 37.69
N ASN A 235 -23.13 -17.53 38.58
CA ASN A 235 -22.77 -17.88 39.97
C ASN A 235 -23.55 -17.17 41.08
N THR A 236 -24.81 -16.80 40.81
CA THR A 236 -25.70 -16.31 41.87
C THR A 236 -27.07 -16.97 41.79
N THR A 237 -27.43 -17.61 42.91
CA THR A 237 -28.78 -18.07 43.32
C THR A 237 -29.03 -19.57 43.22
N LYS A 238 -28.81 -20.28 44.34
CA LYS A 238 -29.76 -21.21 44.98
C LYS A 238 -29.25 -21.61 46.38
N GLN A 239 -29.73 -20.90 47.40
CA GLN A 239 -30.01 -21.42 48.74
C GLN A 239 -31.44 -21.03 49.09
#